data_AF-A0A7U1GG24-F1
#
_entry.id   AF-A0A7U1GG24-F1
#
_cell.length_a   1.000
_cell.length_b   1.000
_cell.length_c   1.000
_cell.angle_alpha   90.00
_cell.angle_beta   90.00
_cell.angle_gamma   90.00
#
_symmetry.space_group_name_H-M   'P 1'
#
loop_
_entity.id
_entity.type
_entity.pdbx_description
1 polymer ?
#
loop_
_entity_poly.entity_id
_entity_poly.type
_entity_poly.pdbx_seq_one_letter_code
_entity_poly.pdbx_strand_id
1 'polypeptide(L)'
;ISGSYWNIYKVSHMIKIPCYQFSVIIGLVLSDGWLSIPRPDRKNARLGLKQSSDKAYYVWFVFNILSHYCTRYPYLVKGSRLGTLTYGL
;
A
#
# COMPACT_ATOMS: atom_id res chain seq x y z
N ILE A 1 -24.76 -7.63 -18.26
CA ILE A 1 -23.95 -7.00 -17.17
C ILE A 1 -22.62 -7.78 -16.94
N SER A 2 -21.98 -8.32 -17.98
CA SER A 2 -20.79 -9.21 -17.84
C SER A 2 -19.50 -8.67 -18.49
N GLY A 3 -19.59 -7.65 -19.35
CA GLY A 3 -18.45 -7.18 -20.16
C GLY A 3 -17.45 -6.24 -19.47
N SER A 4 -17.84 -5.57 -18.37
CA SER A 4 -17.03 -4.52 -17.74
C SER A 4 -15.90 -5.07 -16.86
N TYR A 5 -16.07 -6.26 -16.28
CA TYR A 5 -15.10 -6.85 -15.35
C TYR A 5 -13.84 -7.34 -16.06
N TRP A 6 -13.98 -7.92 -17.24
CA TRP A 6 -12.86 -8.46 -18.02
C TRP A 6 -11.83 -7.41 -18.45
N ASN A 7 -12.29 -6.17 -18.73
CA ASN A 7 -11.37 -5.08 -19.09
C ASN A 7 -10.48 -4.67 -17.92
N ILE A 8 -11.01 -4.65 -16.69
CA ILE A 8 -10.22 -4.31 -15.49
C ILE A 8 -9.11 -5.34 -15.26
N TYR A 9 -9.39 -6.64 -15.43
CA TYR A 9 -8.38 -7.71 -15.28
C TYR A 9 -7.30 -7.67 -16.36
N LYS A 10 -7.64 -7.22 -17.58
CA LYS A 10 -6.69 -7.14 -18.70
C LYS A 10 -5.65 -6.02 -18.52
N VAL A 11 -6.01 -4.91 -17.88
CA VAL A 11 -5.11 -3.75 -17.68
C VAL A 11 -4.05 -4.02 -16.59
N SER A 12 -4.38 -4.81 -15.57
CA SER A 12 -3.44 -5.13 -14.47
C SER A 12 -2.17 -5.89 -14.90
N HIS A 13 -2.19 -6.53 -16.07
CA HIS A 13 -1.06 -7.30 -16.60
C HIS A 13 -0.04 -6.44 -17.36
N MET A 14 -0.32 -5.15 -17.59
CA MET A 14 0.50 -4.27 -18.44
C MET A 14 1.01 -3.03 -17.72
N ILE A 15 0.88 -2.95 -16.39
CA ILE A 15 1.35 -1.79 -15.62
C ILE A 15 2.80 -2.06 -15.17
N LYS A 16 3.75 -1.53 -15.94
CA LYS A 16 5.13 -1.40 -15.46
C LYS A 16 5.18 -0.21 -14.50
N ILE A 17 5.62 -0.46 -13.27
CA ILE A 17 5.85 0.61 -12.29
C ILE A 17 7.00 1.49 -12.81
N PRO A 18 6.83 2.81 -12.91
CA PRO A 18 7.92 3.69 -13.35
C PRO A 18 9.06 3.67 -12.31
N CYS A 19 10.28 3.97 -12.77
CA CYS A 19 11.49 3.84 -11.95
C CYS A 19 11.42 4.65 -10.65
N TYR A 20 10.76 5.81 -10.67
CA TYR A 20 10.58 6.66 -9.48
C TYR A 20 9.73 5.98 -8.41
N GLN A 21 8.53 5.53 -8.76
CA GLN A 21 7.63 4.84 -7.84
C GLN A 21 8.24 3.54 -7.35
N PHE A 22 8.99 2.83 -8.19
CA PHE A 22 9.74 1.64 -7.78
C PHE A 22 10.78 1.97 -6.70
N SER A 23 11.59 3.02 -6.88
CA SER A 23 12.56 3.46 -5.87
C SER A 23 11.88 3.86 -4.55
N VAL A 24 10.74 4.56 -4.62
CA VAL A 24 9.93 4.90 -3.43
C VAL A 24 9.46 3.62 -2.72
N ILE A 25 8.93 2.63 -3.45
CA ILE A 25 8.50 1.35 -2.88
C ILE A 25 9.66 0.64 -2.18
N ILE A 26 10.85 0.62 -2.78
CA ILE A 26 12.04 0.02 -2.17
C ILE A 26 12.43 0.77 -0.89
N GLY A 27 12.42 2.10 -0.89
CA GLY A 27 12.68 2.91 0.32
C GLY A 27 11.66 2.65 1.44
N LEU A 28 10.40 2.44 1.10
CA LEU A 28 9.36 2.08 2.07
C LEU A 28 9.63 0.70 2.69
N VAL A 29 9.97 -0.30 1.87
CA VAL A 29 10.26 -1.65 2.33
C VAL A 29 11.51 -1.69 3.22
N LEU A 30 12.50 -0.83 2.97
CA LEU A 30 13.71 -0.72 3.78
C LEU A 30 13.52 0.06 5.10
N SER A 31 12.43 0.83 5.23
CA SER A 31 12.14 1.63 6.43
C SER A 31 11.14 0.91 7.34
N ASP A 32 9.86 1.22 7.20
CA ASP A 32 8.77 0.75 8.07
C ASP A 32 7.60 0.14 7.28
N GLY A 33 7.75 0.01 5.96
CA GLY A 33 6.80 -0.65 5.09
C GLY A 33 6.94 -2.17 5.14
N TRP A 34 5.83 -2.87 4.93
CA TRP A 34 5.79 -4.33 4.89
C TRP A 34 5.17 -4.81 3.59
N LEU A 35 5.66 -5.95 3.10
CA LEU A 35 5.11 -6.65 1.95
C LEU A 35 4.47 -7.96 2.41
N SER A 36 3.27 -8.22 1.91
CA SER A 36 2.59 -9.48 2.14
C SER A 36 2.11 -10.07 0.83
N ILE A 37 2.49 -11.32 0.59
CA ILE A 37 1.96 -12.13 -0.50
C ILE A 37 0.94 -13.07 0.13
N PRO A 38 -0.36 -12.78 0.03
CA PRO A 38 -1.38 -13.48 0.81
C PRO A 38 -1.51 -14.95 0.43
N ARG A 39 -1.09 -15.34 -0.78
CA ARG A 39 -0.95 -16.74 -1.17
C ARG A 39 0.14 -16.92 -2.23
N PRO A 40 0.91 -18.03 -2.20
CA PRO A 40 1.97 -18.28 -3.18
C PRO A 40 1.46 -18.48 -4.61
N ASP A 41 0.19 -18.87 -4.80
CA ASP A 41 -0.48 -19.00 -6.11
C ASP A 41 -0.94 -17.65 -6.69
N ARG A 42 -1.02 -16.59 -5.87
CA ARG A 42 -1.52 -15.28 -6.27
C ARG A 42 -0.38 -14.30 -6.47
N LYS A 43 -0.29 -13.71 -7.67
CA LYS A 43 0.76 -12.74 -8.05
C LYS A 43 0.61 -11.34 -7.44
N ASN A 44 -0.41 -11.11 -6.61
CA ASN A 44 -0.74 -9.77 -6.12
C ASN A 44 -0.12 -9.55 -4.73
N ALA A 45 1.10 -9.02 -4.70
CA ALA A 45 1.71 -8.53 -3.47
C ALA A 45 0.96 -7.32 -2.92
N ARG A 46 0.84 -7.24 -1.59
CA ARG A 46 0.26 -6.11 -0.88
C ARG A 46 1.38 -5.34 -0.21
N LEU A 47 1.50 -4.06 -0.55
CA LEU A 47 2.35 -3.12 0.17
C LEU A 47 1.51 -2.45 1.24
N GLY A 48 2.00 -2.49 2.48
CA GLY A 48 1.45 -1.73 3.59
C GLY A 48 2.50 -0.80 4.17
N LEU A 49 2.06 0.38 4.58
CA LEU A 49 2.82 1.33 5.37
C LEU A 49 1.99 1.61 6.62
N LYS A 50 2.63 1.64 7.79
CA LYS A 50 2.00 2.08 9.02
C LYS A 50 2.96 2.99 9.77
N GLN A 51 2.50 4.17 10.13
CA GLN A 51 3.26 5.11 10.93
C GLN A 51 2.44 5.63 12.11
N SER A 52 3.15 6.15 13.11
CA SER A 52 2.53 6.85 14.25
C SER A 52 1.80 8.10 13.77
N SER A 53 0.75 8.52 14.49
CA SER A 53 -0.09 9.65 14.09
C SER A 53 0.67 10.98 13.95
N ASP A 54 1.78 11.16 14.65
CA ASP A 54 2.68 12.31 14.54
C ASP A 54 3.41 12.37 13.18
N LYS A 55 3.50 11.25 12.47
CA LYS A 55 4.07 11.14 11.11
C LYS A 55 3.01 10.94 10.03
N ALA A 56 1.74 11.22 10.32
CA ALA A 56 0.65 11.09 9.36
C ALA A 56 0.89 11.86 8.04
N TYR A 57 1.56 13.02 8.10
CA TYR A 57 1.93 13.78 6.91
C TYR A 57 2.78 12.97 5.92
N TYR A 58 3.72 12.17 6.41
CA TYR A 58 4.55 11.30 5.58
C TYR A 58 3.72 10.21 4.88
N VAL A 59 2.77 9.61 5.58
CA VAL A 59 1.85 8.61 5.00
C VAL A 59 1.04 9.22 3.86
N TRP A 60 0.52 10.43 4.05
CA TRP A 60 -0.20 11.15 3.00
C TRP A 60 0.70 11.57 1.83
N PHE A 61 1.93 11.99 2.09
CA PHE A 61 2.91 12.31 1.04
C PHE A 61 3.19 11.09 0.15
N VAL A 62 3.49 9.94 0.77
CA VAL A 62 3.74 8.68 0.07
C VAL A 62 2.48 8.21 -0.68
N PHE A 63 1.31 8.33 -0.05
CA PHE A 63 0.04 8.00 -0.68
C PHE A 63 -0.22 8.84 -1.92
N ASN A 64 0.11 10.13 -1.94
CA ASN A 64 -0.04 10.95 -3.15
C ASN A 64 0.80 10.42 -4.32
N ILE A 65 2.02 9.93 -4.05
CA ILE A 65 2.90 9.34 -5.06
C ILE A 65 2.36 7.99 -5.58
N LEU A 66 1.79 7.18 -4.69
CA LEU A 66 1.38 5.79 -4.97
C LEU A 66 -0.14 5.60 -5.15
N SER A 67 -0.93 6.68 -5.08
CA SER A 67 -2.39 6.66 -5.05
C SER A 67 -3.02 5.83 -6.17
N HIS A 68 -2.44 5.91 -7.37
CA HIS A 68 -2.87 5.15 -8.55
C HIS A 68 -2.74 3.60 -8.39
N TYR A 69 -1.89 3.13 -7.48
CA TYR A 69 -1.69 1.71 -7.18
C TYR A 69 -2.49 1.26 -5.95
N CYS A 70 -2.99 2.21 -5.15
CA CYS A 70 -3.73 1.93 -3.93
C CYS A 70 -5.22 1.76 -4.23
N THR A 71 -5.84 0.73 -3.67
CA THR A 71 -7.29 0.50 -3.80
C THR A 71 -8.12 1.30 -2.78
N ARG A 72 -7.46 1.85 -1.76
CA ARG A 72 -8.10 2.59 -0.66
C ARG A 72 -7.18 3.68 -0.14
N TYR A 73 -7.80 4.75 0.36
CA TYR A 73 -7.12 5.82 1.10
C TYR A 73 -6.50 5.31 2.42
N PRO A 74 -5.48 6.00 2.94
CA PRO A 74 -4.96 5.76 4.29
C PRO A 74 -6.08 5.88 5.31
N TYR A 75 -6.08 5.01 6.33
CA TYR A 75 -7.13 4.98 7.34
C TYR A 75 -6.52 4.80 8.73
N LEU A 76 -7.19 5.37 9.73
CA LEU A 76 -6.73 5.28 11.11
C LEU A 76 -6.81 3.84 11.62
N VAL A 77 -5.69 3.37 12.17
CA VAL A 77 -5.55 2.05 12.77
C VAL A 77 -5.26 2.20 14.25
N LYS A 78 -6.01 1.47 15.08
CA LYS A 78 -5.71 1.32 16.50
C LYS A 78 -4.83 0.08 16.68
N GLY A 79 -3.72 0.22 17.40
CA GLY A 79 -2.89 -0.90 17.86
C GLY A 79 -2.86 -0.95 19.38
N SER A 80 -2.62 -2.12 19.94
CA SER A 80 -2.27 -2.27 21.36
C SER A 80 -0.87 -2.85 21.44
N ARG A 81 0.04 -2.18 22.15
CA ARG A 81 1.39 -2.69 22.40
C ARG A 81 1.65 -2.61 23.89
N LEU A 82 1.93 -3.77 24.51
CA LEU A 82 2.20 -3.88 25.95
C LEU A 82 1.11 -3.20 26.82
N GLY A 83 -0.16 -3.37 26.46
CA GLY A 83 -1.30 -2.77 27.18
C GLY A 83 -1.56 -1.29 26.88
N THR A 84 -0.70 -0.63 26.10
CA THR A 84 -0.89 0.77 25.71
C THR A 84 -1.57 0.87 24.35
N LEU A 85 -2.65 1.66 24.27
CA LEU A 85 -3.32 1.99 23.01
C LEU A 85 -2.46 2.95 22.19
N THR A 86 -2.23 2.58 20.94
CA THR A 86 -1.48 3.36 19.95
C THR A 86 -2.38 3.66 18.77
N TYR A 87 -2.23 4.86 18.22
CA TYR A 87 -2.96 5.31 17.04
C TYR A 87 -1.96 5.56 15.94
N GLY A 88 -2.27 5.07 14.74
CA GLY A 88 -1.44 5.24 13.58
C GLY A 88 -2.26 5.33 12.31
N LEU A 89 -1.57 5.62 11.22
CA LEU A 89 -2.11 5.78 9.88
C LEU A 89 -1.33 4.89 8.90
#